data_AF-A0AAC8Q1U8-F1
#
_entry.id   AF-A0AAC8Q1U8-F1
#
_cell.length_a   1.000
_cell.length_b   1.000
_cell.length_c   1.000
_cell.angle_alpha   90.00
_cell.angle_beta   90.00
_cell.angle_gamma   90.00
#
_symmetry.space_group_name_H-M   'P 1'
#
loop_
_entity.id
_entity.type
_entity.pdbx_description
1 polymer ?
#
loop_
_entity_poly.entity_id
_entity_poly.type
_entity_poly.pdbx_seq_one_letter_code
_entity_poly.pdbx_strand_id
1 'polypeptide(L)' 'MVLDASTLPSHLDLFRLEDFSTTIVCTERFVQACRRLNLDGVSFHPLPMK' A
#
# COMPACT_ATOMS: atom_id res chain seq x y z
N MET A 1 13.33 -4.29 -4.67
CA MET A 1 12.98 -2.87 -4.45
C MET A 1 12.84 -2.68 -2.96
N VAL A 2 13.41 -1.62 -2.40
CA VAL A 2 13.38 -1.35 -0.97
C VAL A 2 12.73 0.02 -0.79
N LEU A 3 11.63 0.07 -0.06
CA LEU A 3 10.91 1.31 0.22
C LEU A 3 11.41 1.88 1.55
N ASP A 4 11.84 3.14 1.55
CA ASP A 4 12.17 3.87 2.76
C ASP A 4 10.87 4.39 3.39
N ALA A 5 10.51 3.80 4.54
CA ALA A 5 9.28 4.13 5.25
C ALA A 5 9.19 5.60 5.69
N SER A 6 10.33 6.28 5.88
CA SER A 6 10.37 7.68 6.32
C SER A 6 9.87 8.66 5.26
N THR A 7 9.89 8.25 3.99
CA THR A 7 9.38 9.05 2.86
C THR A 7 7.87 8.95 2.70
N LEU A 8 7.21 8.08 3.45
CA LEU A 8 5.79 7.78 3.25
C LEU A 8 4.88 8.79 3.96
N PRO A 9 3.77 9.23 3.31
CA PRO A 9 2.81 10.10 3.96
C PRO A 9 2.13 9.37 5.13
N SER A 10 2.28 9.89 6.34
CA SER A 10 1.69 9.28 7.56
C SER A 10 0.17 9.42 7.65
N HIS A 11 -0.43 10.29 6.85
CA HIS A 11 -1.85 10.63 6.86
C HIS A 11 -2.65 9.98 5.73
N LEU A 12 -1.99 9.21 4.84
CA LEU A 12 -2.63 8.55 3.71
C LEU A 12 -2.51 7.03 3.84
N ASP A 13 -3.60 6.36 3.51
CA ASP A 13 -3.69 4.89 3.52
C ASP A 13 -3.33 4.26 2.17
N LEU A 14 -3.38 5.03 1.09
CA LEU A 14 -3.27 4.56 -0.28
C LEU A 14 -2.59 5.65 -1.12
N PHE A 15 -1.50 5.32 -1.78
CA PHE A 15 -0.78 6.26 -2.65
C PHE A 15 -0.07 5.51 -3.77
N ARG A 16 0.29 6.25 -4.82
CA ARG A 16 1.02 5.73 -5.97
C ARG A 16 2.46 6.24 -5.92
N LEU A 17 3.41 5.37 -6.25
CA LEU A 17 4.79 5.80 -6.41
C LEU A 17 4.96 6.49 -7.77
N GLU A 18 5.74 7.56 -7.81
CA GLU A 18 6.01 8.29 -9.05
C GLU A 18 6.82 7.43 -10.04
N ASP A 19 7.90 6.80 -9.55
CA ASP A 19 8.78 5.96 -10.36
C ASP A 19 8.17 4.61 -10.77
N PHE A 20 7.06 4.21 -10.14
CA PHE A 20 6.37 2.94 -10.38
C PHE A 20 4.87 3.18 -10.58
N SER A 21 4.51 3.72 -11.74
CA SER A 21 3.15 4.13 -12.09
C SER A 21 2.08 3.03 -12.02
N THR A 22 2.47 1.76 -12.05
CA THR A 22 1.57 0.61 -11.90
C THR A 22 1.51 0.06 -10.47
N THR A 23 2.39 0.54 -9.58
CA THR A 23 2.47 0.07 -8.19
C THR A 23 1.69 1.00 -7.28
N ILE A 24 0.69 0.43 -6.62
CA ILE A 24 -0.09 1.09 -5.58
C ILE A 24 0.37 0.57 -4.23
N VAL A 25 0.73 1.47 -3.32
CA VAL A 25 1.16 1.15 -1.96
C VAL A 25 0.04 1.52 -1.01
N CYS A 26 -0.22 0.66 -0.02
CA CYS A 26 -1.21 0.92 1.01
C CYS A 26 -0.74 0.47 2.39
N THR A 27 -1.36 1.04 3.41
CA THR A 27 -1.11 0.66 4.81
C THR A 27 -1.77 -0.67 5.13
N GLU A 28 -1.24 -1.38 6.14
CA GLU A 28 -1.87 -2.62 6.60
C GLU A 28 -3.30 -2.40 7.09
N ARG A 29 -3.58 -1.26 7.77
CA ARG A 29 -4.92 -0.90 8.22
C ARG A 29 -5.91 -0.84 7.04
N PHE A 30 -5.49 -0.29 5.90
CA PHE A 30 -6.31 -0.25 4.69
C PHE A 30 -6.62 -1.66 4.17
N VAL A 31 -5.62 -2.54 4.11
CA VAL A 31 -5.80 -3.94 3.72
C VAL A 31 -6.84 -4.62 4.61
N GLN A 32 -6.77 -4.41 5.93
CA GLN A 32 -7.74 -4.99 6.86
C GLN A 32 -9.15 -4.43 6.64
N ALA A 33 -9.30 -3.14 6.31
CA ALA A 33 -10.59 -2.56 5.96
C ALA A 33 -11.17 -3.18 4.69
N CYS A 34 -10.37 -3.34 3.63
CA CYS A 34 -10.79 -3.99 2.39
C CYS A 34 -11.25 -5.44 2.61
N ARG A 35 -10.49 -6.20 3.42
CA ARG A 35 -10.85 -7.58 3.79
C ARG A 35 -12.16 -7.64 4.57
N ARG A 36 -12.36 -6.74 5.54
CA ARG A 36 -13.62 -6.67 6.32
C ARG A 36 -14.83 -6.33 5.47
N LEU A 37 -14.63 -5.54 4.42
CA LEU A 37 -15.68 -5.14 3.48
C LEU A 37 -15.85 -6.13 2.32
N ASN A 38 -15.06 -7.21 2.28
CA ASN A 38 -15.07 -8.22 1.22
C ASN A 38 -14.94 -7.61 -0.19
N LEU A 39 -14.03 -6.63 -0.33
CA LEU A 39 -13.76 -6.00 -1.63
C LEU A 39 -12.96 -6.94 -2.51
N ASP A 40 -13.57 -7.36 -3.61
CA ASP A 40 -12.95 -8.21 -4.63
C ASP A 40 -12.18 -7.38 -5.68
N GLY A 41 -11.38 -8.07 -6.50
CA GLY A 41 -10.69 -7.48 -7.66
C GLY A 41 -9.29 -6.90 -7.37
N VAL A 42 -8.79 -7.05 -6.14
CA VAL A 42 -7.44 -6.62 -5.74
C VAL A 42 -6.72 -7.71 -4.97
N SER A 43 -5.43 -7.88 -5.26
CA SER A 43 -4.55 -8.80 -4.54
C SER A 43 -3.48 -8.01 -3.80
N PHE A 44 -3.46 -8.15 -2.48
CA PHE A 44 -2.49 -7.48 -1.62
C PHE A 44 -1.24 -8.34 -1.45
N HIS A 45 -0.07 -7.74 -1.69
CA HIS A 45 1.23 -8.40 -1.52
C HIS A 45 2.10 -7.59 -0.55
N PRO A 46 2.74 -8.24 0.44
CA PRO A 46 3.63 -7.54 1.36
C PRO A 46 4.82 -6.94 0.60
N LEU A 47 5.16 -5.70 0.93
CA LEU A 47 6.31 -5.01 0.35
C LEU A 47 7.50 -5.10 1.31
N PRO A 48 8.70 -5.49 0.85
CA PRO A 48 9.90 -5.44 1.67
C PRO A 48 10.27 -3.97 1.94
N MET A 49 10.22 -3.60 3.22
CA MET A 49 10.61 -2.28 3.73
C MET A 49 11.99 -2.37 4.41
N LYS A 50 12.74 -1.28 4.38
CA LYS A 50 14.00 -1.14 5.14
C LYS A 50 13.93 0.07 6.05
#